data_AF-A0A7W0KGX4-F1
#
_entry.id   AF-A0A7W0KGX4-F1
#
_cell.length_a   1.000
_cell.length_b   1.000
_cell.length_c   1.000
_cell.angle_alpha   90.00
_cell.angle_beta   90.00
_cell.angle_gamma   90.00
#
_symmetry.space_group_name_H-M   'P 1'
#
loop_
_entity.id
_entity.type
_entity.pdbx_description
1 polymer ?
#
loop_
_entity_poly.entity_id
_entity_poly.type
_entity_poly.pdbx_seq_one_letter_code
_entity_poly.pdbx_strand_id
1 'polypeptide(L)'
;EPDRALAELARVAKAHVVLSVPHEPFFCLANAARGKNLDIRPRGSDPDHRNFWSREKFAEFASMSLDVETVTGSLPWTILTSTPKR
;
A
#
# COMPACT_ATOMS: atom_id res chain seq x y z
N GLU A 1 12.79 2.83 2.75
CA GLU A 1 12.64 2.17 4.06
C GLU A 1 11.19 2.38 4.54
N PRO A 2 10.25 1.50 4.13
CA PRO A 2 8.83 1.66 4.44
C PRO A 2 8.56 1.56 5.95
N ASP A 3 9.32 0.74 6.65
CA ASP A 3 9.31 0.52 8.10
C ASP A 3 9.54 1.82 8.90
N ARG A 4 10.56 2.60 8.54
CA ARG A 4 10.81 3.91 9.18
C ARG A 4 9.71 4.92 8.90
N ALA A 5 9.17 4.92 7.69
CA ALA A 5 8.04 5.78 7.34
C ALA A 5 6.81 5.42 8.17
N LEU A 6 6.52 4.13 8.34
CA LEU A 6 5.41 3.65 9.15
C LEU A 6 5.57 4.03 10.64
N ALA A 7 6.77 3.85 11.20
CA ALA A 7 7.07 4.24 12.57
C ALA A 7 6.91 5.75 12.77
N GLU A 8 7.37 6.56 11.81
CA GLU A 8 7.23 8.01 11.87
C GLU A 8 5.77 8.45 11.77
N LEU A 9 4.98 7.80 10.89
CA LEU A 9 3.54 8.03 10.79
C LEU A 9 2.83 7.75 12.12
N ALA A 10 3.17 6.63 12.78
CA ALA A 10 2.64 6.31 14.10
C ALA A 10 3.04 7.36 15.16
N ARG A 11 4.29 7.84 15.12
CA ARG A 11 4.83 8.83 16.06
C ARG A 11 4.15 10.20 15.94
N VAL A 12 3.85 10.66 14.74
CA VAL A 12 3.30 12.02 14.50
C VAL A 12 1.78 12.07 14.48
N ALA A 13 1.11 10.95 14.24
CA ALA A 13 -0.35 10.88 14.21
C ALA A 13 -0.94 11.09 15.62
N LYS A 14 -1.97 11.93 15.70
CA LYS A 14 -2.69 12.20 16.97
C LYS A 14 -3.94 11.33 17.16
N ALA A 15 -4.55 10.87 16.06
CA ALA A 15 -5.81 10.14 16.08
C ALA A 15 -5.80 9.04 15.02
N HIS A 16 -6.10 9.35 13.77
CA HIS A 16 -6.17 8.35 12.70
C HIS A 16 -5.06 8.53 11.66
N VAL A 17 -4.68 7.42 11.04
CA VAL A 17 -3.82 7.33 9.87
C VAL A 17 -4.62 6.64 8.77
N VAL A 18 -4.60 7.23 7.57
CA VAL A 18 -5.15 6.61 6.36
C VAL A 18 -4.01 6.32 5.42
N LEU A 19 -3.85 5.06 5.02
CA LEU A 19 -2.83 4.65 4.07
C LEU A 19 -3.47 4.00 2.86
N SER A 20 -2.86 4.19 1.69
CA SER A 20 -3.25 3.49 0.49
C SER A 20 -2.05 3.06 -0.33
N VAL A 21 -2.16 1.88 -0.93
CA VAL A 21 -1.18 1.34 -1.87
C VAL A 21 -1.93 0.68 -3.02
N PRO A 22 -1.34 0.60 -4.21
CA PRO A 22 -1.90 -0.24 -5.26
C PRO A 22 -1.94 -1.68 -4.76
N HIS A 23 -3.05 -2.37 -5.00
CA HIS A 23 -3.05 -3.82 -4.98
C HIS A 23 -2.33 -4.28 -6.24
N GLU A 24 -1.02 -4.45 -6.08
CA GLU A 24 -0.07 -4.42 -7.18
C GLU A 24 -0.34 -5.40 -8.32
N PRO A 25 -0.83 -6.65 -8.08
CA PRO A 25 -1.27 -7.54 -9.15
C PRO A 25 -2.33 -6.92 -10.07
N PHE A 26 -3.36 -6.26 -9.52
CA PHE A 26 -4.40 -5.63 -10.31
C PHE A 26 -3.92 -4.32 -10.95
N PHE A 27 -3.06 -3.57 -10.27
CA PHE A 27 -2.46 -2.36 -10.83
C PHE A 27 -1.62 -2.67 -12.07
N CYS A 28 -0.72 -3.64 -11.96
CA CYS A 28 0.13 -4.09 -13.06
C CYS A 28 -0.72 -4.61 -14.22
N LEU A 29 -1.71 -5.46 -13.94
CA LEU A 29 -2.61 -6.00 -14.96
C LEU A 29 -3.38 -4.89 -15.68
N ALA A 30 -3.95 -3.93 -14.96
CA ALA A 30 -4.72 -2.83 -15.54
C ALA A 30 -3.86 -1.93 -16.44
N ASN A 31 -2.61 -1.66 -16.05
CA ASN A 31 -1.67 -0.90 -16.87
C ASN A 31 -1.23 -1.69 -18.10
N ALA A 32 -0.89 -2.98 -17.94
CA ALA A 32 -0.50 -3.84 -19.05
C ALA A 32 -1.64 -4.00 -20.07
N ALA A 33 -2.88 -4.17 -19.61
CA ALA A 33 -4.07 -4.24 -20.46
C ALA A 33 -4.29 -2.95 -21.29
N ARG A 34 -3.82 -1.80 -20.78
CA ARG A 34 -3.83 -0.51 -21.49
C ARG A 34 -2.59 -0.27 -22.35
N GLY A 35 -1.67 -1.23 -22.42
CA GLY A 35 -0.41 -1.10 -23.16
C GLY A 35 0.66 -0.23 -22.48
N LYS A 36 0.52 0.06 -21.18
CA LYS A 36 1.51 0.84 -20.42
C LYS A 36 2.59 -0.06 -19.82
N ASN A 37 3.83 0.44 -19.81
CA ASN A 37 4.97 -0.13 -19.07
C ASN A 37 5.18 -1.64 -19.30
N LEU A 38 5.04 -2.10 -20.54
CA LEU A 38 5.14 -3.53 -20.89
C LEU A 38 6.59 -4.05 -20.90
N ASP A 39 7.55 -3.15 -21.00
CA ASP A 39 8.99 -3.39 -20.91
C ASP A 39 9.48 -3.53 -19.46
N ILE A 40 8.71 -3.02 -18.49
CA ILE A 40 8.99 -3.11 -17.06
C ILE A 40 8.63 -4.49 -16.53
N ARG A 41 9.38 -5.01 -15.55
CA ARG A 41 9.07 -6.26 -14.85
C ARG A 41 8.74 -5.99 -13.39
N PRO A 42 7.56 -6.40 -12.89
CA PRO A 42 6.47 -7.06 -13.64
C PRO A 42 5.79 -6.12 -14.66
N ARG A 43 5.25 -6.70 -15.74
CA ARG A 43 4.64 -5.94 -16.85
C ARG A 43 3.49 -5.08 -16.33
N GLY A 44 3.48 -3.81 -16.73
CA GLY A 44 2.49 -2.84 -16.27
C GLY A 44 2.77 -2.25 -14.88
N SER A 45 3.85 -2.66 -14.21
CA SER A 45 4.34 -1.94 -13.02
C SER A 45 4.95 -0.59 -13.42
N ASP A 46 5.36 0.19 -12.44
CA ASP A 46 5.94 1.52 -12.63
C ASP A 46 7.43 1.51 -12.23
N PRO A 47 8.33 2.27 -12.90
CA PRO A 47 9.75 2.28 -12.52
C PRO A 47 10.00 2.68 -11.06
N ASP A 48 9.13 3.53 -10.51
CA ASP A 48 9.24 4.03 -9.14
C ASP A 48 8.50 3.16 -8.12
N HIS A 49 7.83 2.09 -8.55
CA HIS A 49 7.23 1.10 -7.64
C HIS A 49 8.31 0.23 -7.00
N ARG A 50 8.79 0.68 -5.83
CA ARG A 50 9.79 -0.04 -5.03
C ARG A 50 9.18 -1.17 -4.19
N ASN A 51 7.91 -1.03 -3.77
CA ASN A 51 7.24 -1.99 -2.90
C ASN A 51 6.03 -2.61 -3.61
N PHE A 52 5.88 -3.93 -3.49
CA PHE A 52 4.80 -4.69 -4.11
C PHE A 52 3.90 -5.26 -3.03
N TRP A 53 2.68 -4.74 -2.93
CA TRP A 53 1.76 -5.07 -1.84
C TRP A 53 0.55 -5.88 -2.33
N SER A 54 0.27 -6.98 -1.62
CA SER A 54 -1.09 -7.51 -1.52
C SER A 54 -1.83 -6.81 -0.39
N ARG A 55 -3.16 -6.90 -0.38
CA ARG A 55 -3.99 -6.31 0.68
C ARG A 55 -3.61 -6.86 2.04
N GLU A 56 -3.36 -8.17 2.12
CA GLU A 56 -3.03 -8.90 3.35
C GLU A 56 -1.65 -8.49 3.86
N LYS A 57 -0.62 -8.53 3.00
CA LYS A 57 0.74 -8.15 3.39
C LYS A 57 0.85 -6.68 3.79
N PHE A 58 0.07 -5.81 3.15
CA PHE A 58 0.05 -4.40 3.53
C PHE A 58 -0.61 -4.18 4.89
N ALA A 59 -1.71 -4.87 5.17
CA ALA A 59 -2.37 -4.82 6.47
C ALA A 59 -1.48 -5.39 7.59
N GLU A 60 -0.79 -6.51 7.33
CA GLU A 60 0.18 -7.10 8.25
C GLU A 60 1.32 -6.12 8.54
N PHE A 61 1.90 -5.52 7.49
CA PHE A 61 2.94 -4.51 7.62
C PHE A 61 2.48 -3.29 8.43
N ALA A 62 1.32 -2.71 8.10
CA ALA A 62 0.76 -1.57 8.83
C ALA A 62 0.51 -1.89 10.30
N SER A 63 0.10 -3.13 10.60
CA SER A 63 -0.15 -3.61 11.96
C SER A 63 1.11 -3.67 12.83
N MET A 64 2.32 -3.48 12.28
CA MET A 64 3.55 -3.39 13.08
C MET A 64 3.60 -2.14 13.97
N SER A 65 2.99 -1.02 13.56
CA SER A 65 3.02 0.25 14.31
C SER A 65 1.66 0.92 14.46
N LEU A 66 0.63 0.41 13.80
CA LEU A 66 -0.72 0.96 13.81
C LEU A 66 -1.73 -0.11 14.26
N ASP A 67 -2.79 0.30 14.94
CA ASP A 67 -3.97 -0.52 15.20
C ASP A 67 -4.92 -0.38 14.00
N VAL A 68 -4.89 -1.36 13.11
CA VAL A 68 -5.67 -1.35 11.86
C VAL A 68 -7.15 -1.58 12.16
N GLU A 69 -7.98 -0.58 11.85
CA GLU A 69 -9.43 -0.60 12.13
C GLU A 69 -10.21 -1.14 10.94
N THR A 70 -9.83 -0.75 9.72
CA THR A 70 -10.51 -1.19 8.50
C THR A 70 -9.49 -1.33 7.39
N VAL A 71 -9.62 -2.42 6.63
CA VAL A 71 -8.97 -2.57 5.32
C VAL A 71 -10.08 -2.63 4.30
N THR A 72 -10.05 -1.76 3.30
CA THR A 72 -11.02 -1.68 2.19
C THR A 72 -10.27 -1.43 0.88
N GLY A 73 -10.99 -1.12 -0.20
CA GLY A 73 -10.35 -0.81 -1.47
C GLY A 73 -11.31 -0.23 -2.50
N SER A 74 -10.72 0.38 -3.52
CA SER A 74 -11.39 0.78 -4.76
C SER A 74 -10.43 0.42 -5.89
N LEU A 75 -10.80 -0.60 -6.68
CA LEU A 75 -9.89 -1.23 -7.66
C LEU A 75 -9.14 -0.17 -8.49
N PRO A 76 -7.79 -0.21 -8.56
CA PRO A 76 -6.89 -1.25 -8.09
C PRO A 76 -6.29 -1.00 -6.68
N TRP A 77 -6.80 -0.08 -5.89
CA TRP A 77 -6.19 0.36 -4.63
C TRP A 77 -6.68 -0.43 -3.42
N THR A 78 -5.75 -0.69 -2.50
CA THR A 78 -6.03 -1.02 -1.10
C THR A 78 -5.99 0.26 -0.29
N ILE A 79 -6.96 0.44 0.60
CA ILE A 79 -7.04 1.58 1.52
C ILE A 79 -7.22 1.01 2.93
N LEU A 80 -6.52 1.55 3.92
CA LEU A 80 -6.78 1.21 5.32
C LEU A 80 -6.93 2.47 6.17
N THR A 81 -7.71 2.32 7.25
CA THR A 81 -7.80 3.28 8.35
C THR A 81 -7.29 2.61 9.61
N SER A 82 -6.60 3.39 10.44
CA SER A 82 -5.96 2.88 11.65
C SER A 82 -5.73 4.00 12.65
N THR A 83 -5.41 3.65 13.89
CA THR A 83 -4.89 4.57 14.90
C THR A 83 -3.43 4.20 15.25
N PRO A 84 -2.60 5.11 15.77
CA PRO A 84 -1.25 4.77 16.19
C PRO A 84 -1.26 3.90 17.45
N LYS A 85 -0.44 2.85 17.48
CA LYS A 85 -0.23 2.03 18.67
C LYS A 85 0.39 2.87 19.79
N ARG A 86 -0.14 2.74 21.00
CA ARG A 86 0.41 3.41 22.20
C ARG A 86 1.49 2.58 22.87
#